data_AF-A0A358QV16-F1
#
_entry.id   AF-A0A358QV16-F1
#
_cell.length_a   1.000
_cell.length_b   1.000
_cell.length_c   1.000
_cell.angle_alpha   90.00
_cell.angle_beta   90.00
_cell.angle_gamma   90.00
#
_symmetry.space_group_name_H-M   'P 1'
#
loop_
_entity.id
_entity.type
_entity.pdbx_description
1 polymer ?
#
loop_
_entity_poly.entity_id
_entity_poly.type
_entity_poly.pdbx_seq_one_letter_code
_entity_poly.pdbx_strand_id
1 'polypeptide(L)'
;MGGCSGGSSDLNMGSCSGGENGAGVEELVKVFSIEEANSLIKEGYLFIAVYWNNVKASEEYILGKVKKKKATDRRVGFSIT
;
A
#
# COMPACT_ATOMS: atom_id res chain seq x y z
N MET A 1 16.26 16.70 15.60
CA MET A 1 17.16 15.55 15.83
C MET A 1 16.39 14.55 16.68
N GLY A 2 15.79 13.52 16.08
CA GLY A 2 15.00 12.51 16.78
C GLY A 2 15.52 11.14 16.44
N GLY A 3 16.07 10.44 17.43
CA GLY A 3 16.77 9.17 17.29
C GLY A 3 15.84 7.98 17.13
N CYS A 4 16.27 7.01 16.32
CA CYS A 4 15.68 5.68 16.25
C CYS A 4 16.29 4.81 17.35
N SER A 5 15.48 4.38 18.31
CA SER A 5 15.85 3.32 19.25
C SER A 5 15.38 1.98 18.71
N GLY A 6 16.31 1.06 18.53
CA GLY A 6 16.05 -0.28 18.01
C GLY A 6 15.54 -1.25 19.08
N GLY A 7 14.84 -2.28 18.58
CA GLY A 7 14.75 -3.59 19.20
C GLY A 7 13.58 -3.83 20.15
N SER A 8 12.51 -4.47 19.67
CA SER A 8 12.09 -5.78 20.19
C SER A 8 10.97 -6.40 19.37
N SER A 9 11.10 -7.71 19.27
CA SER A 9 10.34 -8.72 18.56
C SER A 9 8.84 -8.71 18.86
N ASP A 10 8.05 -8.09 18.01
CA ASP A 10 6.64 -8.46 17.84
C ASP A 10 6.30 -8.17 16.37
N LEU A 11 5.93 -9.23 15.63
CA LEU A 11 5.40 -9.14 14.28
C LEU A 11 3.98 -8.56 14.33
N ASN A 12 3.82 -7.39 14.92
CA ASN A 12 2.65 -6.56 14.72
C ASN A 12 2.90 -5.86 13.38
N MET A 13 2.30 -6.40 12.33
CA MET A 13 2.32 -5.89 10.97
C MET A 13 1.82 -4.43 11.04
N GLY A 14 2.77 -3.52 11.20
CA GLY A 14 2.53 -2.11 11.44
C GLY A 14 1.72 -1.59 10.27
N SER A 15 0.45 -1.30 10.55
CA SER A 15 -0.39 -0.55 9.64
C SER A 15 0.33 0.76 9.36
N CYS A 16 0.89 0.89 8.16
CA CYS A 16 1.48 2.12 7.65
C CYS A 16 0.37 3.17 7.54
N SER A 17 0.05 3.78 8.67
CA SER A 17 -0.92 4.86 8.81
C SER A 17 -0.26 6.15 8.36
N GLY A 18 -0.08 6.27 7.05
CA GLY A 18 0.36 7.49 6.38
C GLY A 18 -0.82 8.42 6.12
N GLY A 19 -1.00 9.40 7.01
CA GLY A 19 -1.76 10.62 6.75
C GLY A 19 -3.26 10.57 7.06
N GLU A 20 -3.77 11.66 7.63
CA GLU A 20 -5.14 11.94 8.07
C GLU A 20 -6.27 11.74 7.03
N ASN A 21 -5.94 11.30 5.81
CA ASN A 21 -6.90 10.95 4.76
C ASN A 21 -6.56 9.65 4.01
N GLY A 22 -5.55 8.90 4.47
CA GLY A 22 -4.94 7.78 3.77
C GLY A 22 -5.92 6.63 3.54
N ALA A 23 -6.13 6.28 2.27
CA ALA A 23 -6.70 5.00 1.91
C ALA A 23 -5.70 3.92 2.35
N GLY A 24 -6.03 3.19 3.42
CA GLY A 24 -5.16 2.17 3.96
C GLY A 24 -4.91 1.06 2.93
N VAL A 25 -3.67 0.59 2.87
CA VAL A 25 -3.32 -0.64 2.17
C VAL A 25 -3.96 -1.81 2.93
N GLU A 26 -4.84 -2.53 2.27
CA GLU A 26 -5.55 -3.70 2.80
C GLU A 26 -4.66 -4.94 2.83
N GLU A 27 -3.84 -5.10 1.81
CA GLU A 27 -3.08 -6.32 1.55
C GLU A 27 -1.78 -5.99 0.83
N LEU A 28 -0.71 -6.70 1.18
CA LEU A 28 0.56 -6.65 0.48
C LEU A 28 0.77 -7.95 -0.29
N VAL A 29 1.04 -7.82 -1.58
CA VAL A 29 1.33 -8.95 -2.48
C VAL A 29 2.75 -8.82 -2.98
N LYS A 30 3.46 -9.95 -3.00
CA LYS A 30 4.81 -10.05 -3.53
C LYS A 30 4.80 -10.83 -4.83
N VAL A 31 5.45 -10.31 -5.87
CA VAL A 31 5.59 -10.95 -7.18
C VAL A 31 7.05 -11.00 -7.62
N PHE A 32 7.38 -11.92 -8.50
CA PHE A 32 8.76 -12.24 -8.89
C PHE A 32 9.11 -11.78 -10.30
N SER A 33 8.15 -11.18 -11.01
CA SER A 33 8.34 -10.68 -12.36
C SER A 33 7.71 -9.29 -12.52
N ILE A 34 8.31 -8.49 -13.41
CA ILE A 34 7.80 -7.16 -13.73
C ILE A 34 6.47 -7.25 -14.49
N GLU A 35 6.27 -8.32 -15.26
CA GLU A 35 5.04 -8.61 -16.00
C GLU A 35 3.86 -8.86 -15.06
N GLU A 36 4.05 -9.63 -14.00
CA GLU A 36 3.04 -9.84 -12.96
C GLU A 36 2.75 -8.55 -12.20
N ALA A 37 3.79 -7.78 -11.84
CA ALA A 37 3.63 -6.50 -11.18
C ALA A 37 2.77 -5.54 -12.03
N ASN A 38 3.08 -5.43 -13.32
CA ASN A 38 2.32 -4.59 -14.26
C ASN A 38 0.87 -5.05 -14.43
N SER A 39 0.62 -6.36 -14.39
CA SER A 39 -0.73 -6.90 -14.45
C SER A 39 -1.54 -6.51 -13.22
N LEU A 40 -0.97 -6.65 -12.02
CA LEU A 40 -1.61 -6.24 -10.77
C LEU A 40 -1.82 -4.71 -10.69
N ILE A 41 -0.90 -3.91 -11.21
CA ILE A 41 -1.08 -2.45 -11.28
C ILE A 41 -2.31 -2.09 -12.11
N LYS A 42 -2.53 -2.78 -13.25
CA LYS A 42 -3.74 -2.58 -14.08
C LYS A 42 -5.02 -2.97 -13.35
N GLU A 43 -4.96 -3.94 -12.45
CA GLU A 43 -6.09 -4.36 -11.59
C GLU A 43 -6.34 -3.40 -10.42
N GLY A 44 -5.48 -2.40 -10.23
CA GLY A 44 -5.64 -1.36 -9.22
C GLY A 44 -4.81 -1.57 -7.95
N TYR A 45 -3.80 -2.44 -8.00
CA TYR A 45 -2.77 -2.49 -6.96
C TYR A 45 -1.80 -1.31 -7.12
N LEU A 46 -1.25 -0.87 -6.00
CA LEU A 46 -0.30 0.23 -5.90
C LEU A 46 1.11 -0.33 -5.76
N PHE A 47 2.05 0.13 -6.58
CA PHE A 47 3.45 -0.21 -6.40
C PHE A 47 3.99 0.43 -5.11
N ILE A 48 4.71 -0.36 -4.29
CA ILE A 48 5.29 0.11 -3.03
C ILE A 48 6.80 0.11 -3.09
N ALA A 49 7.40 -1.04 -3.40
CA ALA A 49 8.85 -1.20 -3.40
C ALA A 49 9.31 -2.35 -4.29
N VAL A 50 10.58 -2.32 -4.66
CA VAL A 50 11.31 -3.42 -5.29
C VAL A 50 12.58 -3.66 -4.47
N TYR A 51 12.96 -4.92 -4.29
CA TYR A 51 14.24 -5.26 -3.68
C TYR A 51 14.90 -6.45 -4.37
N TRP A 52 16.23 -6.48 -4.28
CA TRP A 52 17.03 -7.58 -4.78
C TRP A 52 17.15 -8.68 -3.72
N ASN A 53 16.67 -9.88 -4.03
CA ASN A 53 16.86 -11.05 -3.20
C ASN A 53 18.21 -11.71 -3.52
N ASN A 54 19.20 -11.52 -2.64
CA ASN A 54 20.54 -12.09 -2.79
C ASN A 54 20.58 -13.62 -2.76
N VAL A 55 19.63 -14.28 -2.09
CA VAL A 55 19.61 -15.75 -1.97
C VAL A 55 19.13 -16.40 -3.26
N LYS A 56 18.11 -15.79 -3.89
CA LYS A 56 17.53 -16.29 -5.15
C LYS A 56 18.12 -15.65 -6.40
N ALA A 57 18.98 -14.64 -6.22
CA ALA A 57 19.51 -13.80 -7.30
C ALA A 57 18.41 -13.26 -8.22
N SER A 58 17.35 -12.72 -7.61
CA SER A 58 16.15 -12.27 -8.32
C SER A 58 15.58 -10.98 -7.75
N GLU A 59 14.93 -10.18 -8.60
CA GLU A 59 14.14 -9.03 -8.17
C GLU A 59 12.78 -9.46 -7.64
N GLU A 60 12.37 -8.92 -6.51
CA GLU A 60 11.05 -9.14 -5.92
C GLU A 60 10.32 -7.80 -5.78
N TYR A 61 9.08 -7.75 -6.26
CA TYR A 61 8.25 -6.56 -6.31
C TYR A 61 7.15 -6.65 -5.26
N ILE A 62 6.95 -5.58 -4.50
CA ILE A 62 5.92 -5.48 -3.46
C ILE A 62 4.85 -4.49 -3.93
N LEU A 63 3.62 -4.98 -4.00
CA LEU A 63 2.44 -4.22 -4.35
C LEU A 63 1.43 -4.22 -3.21
N GLY A 64 0.67 -3.15 -3.08
CA GLY A 64 -0.37 -2.97 -2.07
C GLY A 64 -1.76 -2.85 -2.69
N LYS A 65 -2.73 -3.61 -2.20
CA LYS A 65 -4.14 -3.40 -2.53
C LYS A 65 -4.70 -2.30 -1.64
N VAL A 66 -5.34 -1.29 -2.22
CA VAL A 66 -5.90 -0.18 -1.42
C VAL A 66 -7.41 -0.34 -1.28
N LYS A 67 -7.93 -0.12 -0.06
CA LYS A 67 -9.38 -0.01 0.13
C LYS A 67 -9.88 1.23 -0.60
N LYS A 68 -10.66 1.03 -1.66
CA LYS A 68 -11.45 2.11 -2.24
C LYS A 68 -12.42 2.60 -1.15
N LYS A 69 -12.10 3.73 -0.50
CA LYS A 69 -13.12 4.47 0.26
C LYS A 69 -14.21 4.81 -0.75
N LYS A 70 -15.42 4.25 -0.58
CA LYS A 70 -16.59 4.73 -1.30
C LYS A 70 -16.67 6.22 -1.00
N ALA A 71 -16.37 7.06 -1.99
CA ALA A 71 -16.60 8.49 -1.87
C ALA A 71 -18.09 8.64 -1.53
N THR A 72 -18.38 9.18 -0.34
CA THR A 72 -19.74 9.51 0.02
C THR A 72 -20.21 10.53 -1.02
N ASP A 73 -21.21 10.13 -1.80
CA ASP A 73 -21.82 10.97 -2.83
C ASP A 73 -22.30 12.26 -2.15
N ARG A 74 -21.54 13.34 -2.30
CA ARG A 74 -21.84 14.61 -1.64
C ARG A 74 -23.05 15.19 -2.37
N ARG A 75 -24.25 14.86 -1.90
CA ARG A 75 -25.50 15.46 -2.36
C ARG A 75 -25.45 16.97 -2.07
N VAL A 76 -24.97 17.74 -3.04
CA VAL A 76 -25.12 19.20 -3.08
C VAL A 76 -26.57 19.50 -3.45
N GLY A 77 -27.45 19.57 -2.45
CA GLY A 77 -28.80 20.08 -2.62
C GLY A 77 -28.81 21.60 -2.41
N PHE A 78 -29.29 22.36 -3.38
CA PHE A 78 -29.61 23.77 -3.17
C PHE A 78 -30.95 23.86 -2.46
N SER A 79 -30.96 24.38 -1.23
CA SER A 79 -32.19 24.79 -0.55
C SER A 79 -32.58 26.17 -1.10
N ILE A 80 -33.60 26.20 -1.94
CA ILE A 80 -34.28 27.45 -2.30
C ILE A 80 -35.36 27.64 -1.23
N THR A 81 -35.16 28.58 -0.32
CA THR A 81 -36.19 29.09 0.59
C THR A 81 -36.50 30.52 0.19
#